data_AF-A0A1B8NYK6-F1
#
_entry.id   AF-A0A1B8NYK6-F1
#
_cell.length_a   1.000
_cell.length_b   1.000
_cell.length_c   1.000
_cell.angle_alpha   90.00
_cell.angle_beta   90.00
_cell.angle_gamma   90.00
#
_symmetry.space_group_name_H-M   'P 1'
#
loop_
_entity.id
_entity.type
_entity.pdbx_description
1 polymer ?
#
loop_
_entity_poly.entity_id
_entity_poly.type
_entity_poly.pdbx_seq_one_letter_code
_entity_poly.pdbx_strand_id
1 'polypeptide(L)'
;MMVKLNHNETLTYPAVYDQTLFGQVEQAHAMGCAAVGATIYFGSPESRRQITEISEAFERAHQLGMVTVLWAYLRNPEFKKDGSDYHVASDLTGQAIHMAATIKADIVKQKLAENNDGYRAVGFGHTHDKVYDELTSDHPIDLARYQVANCYMGRIGLINSGGGSKGHSDLGEAVRTAVINKRAGGMGLISGRKAFQKPMAEGVELLNAIQDVYLDDRISIA
;
A
#
# COMPACT_ATOMS: atom_id res chain seq x y z
N MET A 1 -16.90 7.02 6.72
CA MET A 1 -16.65 7.24 5.27
C MET A 1 -15.26 7.83 5.10
N MET A 2 -14.55 7.47 4.03
CA MET A 2 -13.25 8.03 3.64
C MET A 2 -13.34 8.63 2.24
N VAL A 3 -12.80 9.83 2.04
CA VAL A 3 -12.75 10.49 0.72
C VAL A 3 -11.35 10.42 0.14
N LYS A 4 -11.23 10.04 -1.15
CA LYS A 4 -9.97 10.04 -1.88
C LYS A 4 -9.72 11.42 -2.51
N LEU A 5 -8.70 12.14 -2.05
CA LEU A 5 -8.42 13.54 -2.44
C LEU A 5 -7.86 13.68 -3.85
N ASN A 6 -7.04 12.71 -4.29
CA ASN A 6 -6.39 12.73 -5.60
C ASN A 6 -6.58 11.43 -6.38
N HIS A 7 -6.47 11.52 -7.70
CA HIS A 7 -6.31 10.37 -8.58
C HIS A 7 -5.50 10.76 -9.82
N ASN A 8 -5.05 9.75 -10.56
CA ASN A 8 -4.51 9.94 -11.90
C ASN A 8 -5.62 9.68 -12.93
N GLU A 9 -5.46 10.24 -14.11
CA GLU A 9 -6.34 10.03 -15.24
C GLU A 9 -5.76 8.98 -16.21
N THR A 10 -6.56 8.52 -17.17
CA THR A 10 -6.18 7.44 -18.12
C THR A 10 -6.34 7.85 -19.59
N LEU A 11 -6.43 9.16 -19.86
CA LEU A 11 -6.61 9.75 -21.18
C LEU A 11 -5.29 10.32 -21.75
N THR A 12 -4.24 10.49 -20.93
CA THR A 12 -2.90 10.88 -21.42
C THR A 12 -2.11 9.69 -21.97
N TYR A 13 -1.50 9.87 -23.14
CA TYR A 13 -0.60 8.92 -23.78
C TYR A 13 0.71 9.61 -24.24
N PRO A 14 1.90 9.12 -23.88
CA PRO A 14 2.15 7.96 -23.01
C PRO A 14 1.67 8.19 -21.57
N ALA A 15 1.48 7.11 -20.82
CA ALA A 15 0.98 7.19 -19.45
C ALA A 15 1.92 8.04 -18.58
N VAL A 16 1.35 9.03 -17.90
CA VAL A 16 2.05 9.84 -16.89
C VAL A 16 1.70 9.33 -15.49
N TYR A 17 2.68 9.41 -14.58
CA TYR A 17 2.50 9.05 -13.18
C TYR A 17 2.41 10.31 -12.33
N ASP A 18 1.41 11.12 -12.65
CA ASP A 18 1.11 12.34 -11.92
C ASP A 18 -0.24 12.29 -11.21
N GLN A 19 -0.29 12.70 -9.95
CA GLN A 19 -1.54 12.74 -9.18
C GLN A 19 -2.07 14.16 -9.15
N THR A 20 -3.36 14.30 -9.44
CA THR A 20 -4.06 15.58 -9.37
C THR A 20 -5.00 15.58 -8.17
N LEU A 21 -4.94 16.63 -7.35
CA LEU A 21 -5.92 16.86 -6.29
C LEU A 21 -7.24 17.31 -6.91
N PHE A 22 -8.30 16.56 -6.63
CA PHE A 22 -9.68 16.87 -7.05
C PHE A 22 -10.59 17.22 -5.87
N GLY A 23 -10.23 16.78 -4.67
CA GLY A 23 -10.95 17.08 -3.43
C GLY A 23 -10.09 17.89 -2.46
N GLN A 24 -10.77 18.62 -1.58
CA GLN A 24 -10.16 19.37 -0.49
C GLN A 24 -10.49 18.72 0.86
N VAL A 25 -9.58 18.85 1.83
CA VAL A 25 -9.74 18.25 3.17
C VAL A 25 -10.96 18.84 3.88
N GLU A 26 -11.16 20.14 3.77
CA GLU A 26 -12.28 20.88 4.38
C GLU A 26 -13.63 20.38 3.87
N GLN A 27 -13.73 20.08 2.58
CA GLN A 27 -14.95 19.55 1.99
C GLN A 27 -15.25 18.15 2.54
N ALA A 28 -14.23 17.28 2.63
CA ALA A 28 -14.39 15.96 3.23
C ALA A 28 -14.81 16.06 4.71
N HIS A 29 -14.22 16.98 5.47
CA HIS A 29 -14.59 17.25 6.86
C HIS A 29 -16.03 17.74 6.99
N ALA A 30 -16.44 18.74 6.18
CA ALA A 30 -17.79 19.29 6.20
C ALA A 30 -18.87 18.24 5.84
N MET A 31 -18.52 17.24 5.02
CA MET A 31 -19.37 16.09 4.72
C MET A 31 -19.43 15.03 5.83
N GLY A 32 -18.71 15.23 6.95
CA GLY A 32 -18.66 14.27 8.06
C GLY A 32 -17.78 13.05 7.79
N CYS A 33 -16.79 13.15 6.90
CA CYS A 33 -15.86 12.04 6.66
C CYS A 33 -14.97 11.81 7.89
N ALA A 34 -14.72 10.53 8.19
CA ALA A 34 -13.81 10.15 9.27
C ALA A 34 -12.33 10.16 8.81
N ALA A 35 -12.11 10.09 7.49
CA ALA A 35 -10.80 9.95 6.92
C ALA A 35 -10.68 10.59 5.54
N VAL A 36 -9.45 10.95 5.18
CA VAL A 36 -9.05 11.29 3.81
C VAL A 36 -7.98 10.32 3.32
N GLY A 37 -8.00 10.05 2.02
CA GLY A 37 -7.07 9.17 1.35
C GLY A 37 -6.33 9.88 0.23
N ALA A 38 -5.05 9.58 0.04
CA ALA A 38 -4.25 10.10 -1.08
C ALA A 38 -3.38 9.00 -1.70
N THR A 39 -2.90 9.24 -2.91
CA THR A 39 -1.92 8.39 -3.60
C THR A 39 -0.68 9.24 -3.84
N ILE A 40 0.49 8.64 -3.66
CA ILE A 40 1.74 9.17 -4.21
C ILE A 40 2.35 8.09 -5.10
N TYR A 41 2.88 8.50 -6.24
CA TYR A 41 3.66 7.68 -7.14
C TYR A 41 5.15 7.89 -6.91
N PHE A 42 5.69 7.22 -5.90
CA PHE A 42 7.10 7.30 -5.54
C PHE A 42 8.01 6.79 -6.66
N GLY A 43 9.04 7.57 -7.00
CA GLY A 43 9.95 7.27 -8.11
C GLY A 43 9.52 7.86 -9.46
N SER A 44 8.33 8.46 -9.56
CA SER A 44 7.96 9.24 -10.75
C SER A 44 8.61 10.63 -10.73
N PRO A 45 8.77 11.30 -11.89
CA PRO A 45 9.32 12.66 -11.95
C PRO A 45 8.58 13.64 -11.02
N GLU A 46 7.25 13.53 -10.93
CA GLU A 46 6.40 14.43 -10.17
C GLU A 46 6.24 14.06 -8.69
N SER A 47 6.89 12.98 -8.25
CA SER A 47 6.76 12.47 -6.88
C SER A 47 7.09 13.49 -5.80
N ARG A 48 8.07 14.37 -6.02
CA ARG A 48 8.42 15.44 -5.06
C ARG A 48 7.27 16.42 -4.83
N ARG A 49 6.58 16.86 -5.89
CA ARG A 49 5.40 17.74 -5.79
C ARG A 49 4.29 17.03 -5.01
N GLN A 50 4.00 15.78 -5.39
CA GLN A 50 2.96 14.98 -4.72
C GLN A 50 3.25 14.78 -3.23
N ILE A 51 4.52 14.58 -2.84
CA ILE A 51 4.91 14.46 -1.43
C ILE A 51 4.58 15.75 -0.66
N THR A 52 4.94 16.91 -1.20
CA THR A 52 4.65 18.21 -0.55
C THR A 52 3.13 18.42 -0.41
N GLU A 53 2.39 18.27 -1.50
CA GLU A 53 0.94 18.48 -1.52
C GLU A 53 0.19 17.57 -0.54
N ILE A 54 0.58 16.29 -0.48
CA ILE A 54 -0.06 15.34 0.42
C ILE A 54 0.41 15.53 1.86
N SER A 55 1.65 15.94 2.10
CA SER A 55 2.11 16.30 3.45
C SER A 55 1.30 17.46 4.02
N GLU A 56 1.02 18.49 3.21
CA GLU A 56 0.19 19.64 3.63
C GLU A 56 -1.26 19.21 3.86
N ALA A 57 -1.84 18.42 2.95
CA ALA A 57 -3.20 17.91 3.10
C ALA A 57 -3.36 17.02 4.35
N PHE A 58 -2.38 16.18 4.65
CA PHE A 58 -2.43 15.28 5.81
C PHE A 58 -2.23 16.03 7.12
N GLU A 59 -1.34 17.01 7.16
CA GLU A 59 -1.25 17.95 8.29
C GLU A 59 -2.61 18.63 8.53
N ARG A 60 -3.26 19.11 7.47
CA ARG A 60 -4.57 19.75 7.59
C ARG A 60 -5.65 18.78 8.08
N ALA A 61 -5.64 17.54 7.60
CA ALA A 61 -6.56 16.50 8.04
C ALA A 61 -6.41 16.18 9.54
N HIS A 62 -5.17 16.09 10.02
CA HIS A 62 -4.88 15.90 11.45
C HIS A 62 -5.35 17.07 12.30
N GLN A 63 -5.18 18.31 11.85
CA GLN A 63 -5.73 19.49 12.55
C GLN A 63 -7.26 19.49 12.66
N LEU A 64 -7.94 18.80 11.74
CA LEU A 64 -9.39 18.61 11.73
C LEU A 64 -9.84 17.29 12.38
N GLY A 65 -8.92 16.53 12.98
CA GLY A 65 -9.22 15.27 13.67
C GLY A 65 -9.58 14.10 12.74
N MET A 66 -9.15 14.13 11.48
CA MET A 66 -9.42 13.10 10.49
C MET A 66 -8.25 12.12 10.34
N VAL A 67 -8.56 10.84 10.09
CA VAL A 67 -7.55 9.81 9.78
C VAL A 67 -7.03 9.99 8.35
N THR A 68 -5.75 9.73 8.13
CA THR A 68 -5.10 9.83 6.82
C THR A 68 -4.66 8.47 6.29
N VAL A 69 -4.96 8.18 5.02
CA VAL A 69 -4.61 6.91 4.37
C VAL A 69 -3.82 7.15 3.10
N LEU A 70 -2.59 6.64 3.00
CA LEU A 70 -1.71 6.87 1.86
C LEU A 70 -1.43 5.59 1.06
N TRP A 71 -1.81 5.60 -0.20
CA TRP A 71 -1.38 4.62 -1.19
C TRP A 71 0.01 5.00 -1.69
N ALA A 72 1.02 4.30 -1.18
CA ALA A 72 2.42 4.60 -1.42
C ALA A 72 2.98 3.77 -2.59
N TYR A 73 2.52 3.99 -3.81
CA TYR A 73 2.92 3.14 -4.93
C TYR A 73 4.28 3.55 -5.49
N LEU A 74 5.12 2.56 -5.79
CA LEU A 74 6.27 2.77 -6.66
C LEU A 74 5.80 2.97 -8.11
N ARG A 75 6.47 3.88 -8.84
CA ARG A 75 6.30 4.13 -10.27
C ARG A 75 7.62 4.58 -10.89
N ASN A 76 8.38 3.64 -11.41
CA ASN A 76 9.56 3.92 -12.21
C ASN A 76 9.78 2.75 -13.21
N PRO A 77 9.76 3.00 -14.53
CA PRO A 77 9.95 1.92 -15.51
C PRO A 77 11.26 1.13 -15.31
N GLU A 78 12.30 1.76 -14.77
CA GLU A 78 13.60 1.13 -14.49
C GLU A 78 13.56 0.09 -13.35
N PHE A 79 12.46 0.02 -12.58
CA PHE A 79 12.29 -1.02 -11.57
C PHE A 79 11.88 -2.37 -12.17
N LYS A 80 11.73 -2.46 -13.50
CA LYS A 80 11.69 -3.74 -14.19
C LYS A 80 13.10 -4.08 -14.68
N LYS A 81 13.71 -5.10 -14.11
CA LYS A 81 15.08 -5.52 -14.45
C LYS A 81 15.15 -7.03 -14.63
N ASP A 82 15.79 -7.46 -15.72
CA ASP A 82 16.06 -8.87 -16.02
C ASP A 82 14.84 -9.78 -15.91
N GLY A 83 13.69 -9.29 -16.41
CA GLY A 83 12.42 -10.02 -16.40
C GLY A 83 11.66 -9.97 -15.06
N SER A 84 12.23 -9.37 -14.02
CA SER A 84 11.60 -9.20 -12.70
C SER A 84 11.02 -7.80 -12.53
N ASP A 85 9.87 -7.70 -11.84
CA ASP A 85 9.24 -6.43 -11.49
C ASP A 85 9.51 -6.11 -10.01
N TYR A 86 10.39 -5.14 -9.73
CA TYR A 86 10.75 -4.72 -8.38
C TYR A 86 9.82 -3.64 -7.82
N HIS A 87 8.74 -3.26 -8.51
CA HIS A 87 7.70 -2.40 -7.90
C HIS A 87 6.98 -3.06 -6.70
N VAL A 88 7.19 -4.37 -6.51
CA VAL A 88 6.70 -5.17 -5.38
C VAL A 88 7.83 -5.71 -4.49
N ALA A 89 9.03 -5.15 -4.61
CA ALA A 89 10.17 -5.53 -3.79
C ALA A 89 10.00 -4.99 -2.37
N SER A 90 10.22 -5.83 -1.36
CA SER A 90 10.02 -5.43 0.03
C SER A 90 10.92 -4.26 0.43
N ASP A 91 12.18 -4.26 0.01
CA ASP A 91 13.13 -3.16 0.27
C ASP A 91 12.73 -1.83 -0.40
N LEU A 92 12.45 -1.83 -1.71
CA LEU A 92 12.05 -0.62 -2.42
C LEU A 92 10.71 -0.08 -1.91
N THR A 93 9.75 -0.97 -1.68
CA THR A 93 8.44 -0.56 -1.16
C THR A 93 8.53 -0.11 0.30
N GLY A 94 9.46 -0.65 1.07
CA GLY A 94 9.77 -0.24 2.44
C GLY A 94 10.12 1.24 2.53
N GLN A 95 10.94 1.76 1.62
CA GLN A 95 11.27 3.18 1.59
C GLN A 95 10.06 4.07 1.30
N ALA A 96 9.19 3.68 0.35
CA ALA A 96 7.95 4.40 0.09
C ALA A 96 7.00 4.38 1.31
N ILE A 97 6.95 3.25 2.02
CA ILE A 97 6.18 3.10 3.25
C ILE A 97 6.74 4.02 4.36
N HIS A 98 8.05 4.04 4.56
CA HIS A 98 8.68 4.88 5.57
C HIS A 98 8.46 6.37 5.31
N MET A 99 8.57 6.80 4.05
CA MET A 99 8.24 8.17 3.66
C MET A 99 6.78 8.49 3.90
N ALA A 100 5.86 7.57 3.57
CA ALA A 100 4.43 7.72 3.83
C ALA A 100 4.13 7.91 5.33
N ALA A 101 4.73 7.08 6.20
CA ALA A 101 4.64 7.23 7.65
C ALA A 101 5.19 8.59 8.13
N THR A 102 6.30 9.04 7.53
CA THR A 102 6.94 10.32 7.87
C THR A 102 6.05 11.53 7.55
N ILE A 103 5.28 11.47 6.45
CA ILE A 103 4.36 12.54 6.05
C ILE A 103 2.95 12.37 6.61
N LYS A 104 2.86 11.83 7.84
CA LYS A 104 1.64 11.78 8.66
C LYS A 104 0.54 10.87 8.11
N ALA A 105 0.88 9.81 7.39
CA ALA A 105 -0.08 8.74 7.14
C ALA A 105 -0.35 7.98 8.44
N ASP A 106 -1.63 7.81 8.80
CA ASP A 106 -2.03 6.92 9.90
C ASP A 106 -2.11 5.46 9.43
N ILE A 107 -2.48 5.27 8.15
CA ILE A 107 -2.49 3.98 7.47
C ILE A 107 -1.79 4.12 6.11
N VAL A 108 -0.80 3.27 5.88
CA VAL A 108 -0.13 3.11 4.59
C VAL A 108 -0.70 1.90 3.87
N LYS A 109 -1.07 2.11 2.61
CA LYS A 109 -1.46 1.06 1.67
C LYS A 109 -0.29 0.77 0.74
N GLN A 110 0.17 -0.47 0.73
CA GLN A 110 1.12 -0.99 -0.27
C GLN A 110 0.62 -2.28 -0.94
N LYS A 111 1.16 -2.66 -2.11
CA LYS A 111 1.02 -4.04 -2.62
C LYS A 111 1.72 -5.01 -1.67
N LEU A 112 1.22 -6.24 -1.52
CA LEU A 112 1.97 -7.26 -0.81
C LEU A 112 3.30 -7.48 -1.54
N ALA A 113 4.41 -7.57 -0.80
CA ALA A 113 5.71 -7.85 -1.40
C ALA A 113 5.73 -9.27 -1.99
N GLU A 114 6.31 -9.40 -3.18
CA GLU A 114 6.45 -10.69 -3.89
C GLU A 114 7.92 -11.09 -4.09
N ASN A 115 8.83 -10.11 -3.98
CA ASN A 115 10.27 -10.28 -4.07
C ASN A 115 10.98 -9.29 -3.13
N ASN A 116 12.30 -9.29 -3.18
CA ASN A 116 13.16 -8.39 -2.43
C ASN A 116 14.39 -8.01 -3.27
N ASP A 117 15.34 -7.31 -2.66
CA ASP A 117 16.64 -7.00 -3.25
C ASP A 117 16.56 -6.09 -4.49
N GLY A 118 15.52 -5.26 -4.55
CA GLY A 118 15.34 -4.31 -5.63
C GLY A 118 16.44 -3.24 -5.66
N TYR A 119 17.02 -2.86 -4.51
CA TYR A 119 18.12 -1.89 -4.51
C TYR A 119 19.36 -2.40 -5.23
N ARG A 120 19.83 -3.63 -4.96
CA ARG A 120 20.99 -4.20 -5.66
C ARG A 120 20.66 -4.53 -7.11
N ALA A 121 19.47 -5.08 -7.38
CA ALA A 121 19.06 -5.44 -8.74
C ALA A 121 18.91 -4.22 -9.67
N VAL A 122 18.33 -3.12 -9.19
CA VAL A 122 18.21 -1.88 -9.97
C VAL A 122 19.56 -1.14 -10.02
N GLY A 123 20.44 -1.35 -9.04
CA GLY A 123 21.72 -0.65 -8.92
C GLY A 123 21.57 0.81 -8.49
N PHE A 124 20.55 1.09 -7.67
CA PHE A 124 20.21 2.44 -7.18
C PHE A 124 19.84 2.38 -5.70
N GLY A 125 20.02 3.47 -4.95
CA GLY A 125 19.72 3.54 -3.52
C GLY A 125 20.81 2.95 -2.62
N HIS A 126 20.48 2.74 -1.34
CA HIS A 126 21.41 2.23 -0.34
C HIS A 126 20.76 1.13 0.47
N THR A 127 21.50 0.04 0.65
CA THR A 127 21.08 -1.12 1.44
C THR A 127 22.34 -1.77 2.05
N HIS A 128 22.15 -2.62 3.05
CA HIS A 128 23.23 -3.40 3.65
C HIS A 128 22.94 -4.89 3.45
N ASP A 129 23.96 -5.70 3.19
CA ASP A 129 23.82 -7.15 3.00
C ASP A 129 23.02 -7.87 4.10
N LYS A 130 23.13 -7.42 5.36
CA LYS A 130 22.35 -7.95 6.49
C LYS A 130 20.84 -7.86 6.29
N VAL A 131 20.33 -6.90 5.51
CA VAL A 131 18.91 -6.84 5.17
C VAL A 131 18.47 -8.15 4.54
N TYR A 132 19.29 -8.74 3.68
CA TYR A 132 18.99 -9.93 2.88
C TYR A 132 19.47 -11.22 3.54
N ASP A 133 20.60 -11.18 4.24
CA ASP A 133 21.25 -12.38 4.78
C ASP A 133 20.81 -12.72 6.22
N GLU A 134 20.35 -11.73 6.99
CA GLU A 134 20.05 -11.89 8.43
C GLU A 134 18.65 -11.40 8.83
N LEU A 135 18.17 -10.29 8.26
CA LEU A 135 17.00 -9.56 8.75
C LEU A 135 15.70 -9.88 8.00
N THR A 136 15.77 -10.58 6.88
CA THR A 136 14.61 -11.02 6.09
C THR A 136 14.90 -12.38 5.44
N SER A 137 13.88 -12.95 4.80
CA SER A 137 14.02 -14.14 3.96
C SER A 137 13.05 -14.04 2.77
N ASP A 138 13.11 -15.02 1.86
CA ASP A 138 12.14 -15.14 0.77
C ASP A 138 10.74 -15.59 1.25
N HIS A 139 10.58 -15.88 2.54
CA HIS A 139 9.28 -16.24 3.08
C HIS A 139 8.32 -15.03 3.00
N PRO A 140 7.11 -15.16 2.43
CA PRO A 140 6.21 -14.02 2.21
C PRO A 140 5.84 -13.23 3.47
N ILE A 141 5.78 -13.90 4.62
CA ILE A 141 5.54 -13.24 5.91
C ILE A 141 6.73 -12.36 6.30
N ASP A 142 7.97 -12.79 6.04
CA ASP A 142 9.16 -12.00 6.37
C ASP A 142 9.27 -10.78 5.46
N LEU A 143 9.00 -10.96 4.16
CA LEU A 143 8.90 -9.84 3.21
C LEU A 143 7.83 -8.82 3.62
N ALA A 144 6.65 -9.27 4.04
CA ALA A 144 5.61 -8.37 4.53
C ALA A 144 5.98 -7.76 5.90
N ARG A 145 6.67 -8.49 6.78
CA ARG A 145 7.12 -7.98 8.08
C ARG A 145 8.15 -6.88 7.90
N TYR A 146 9.03 -6.99 6.89
CA TYR A 146 9.95 -5.91 6.54
C TYR A 146 9.20 -4.65 6.06
N GLN A 147 8.09 -4.79 5.32
CA GLN A 147 7.20 -3.65 5.02
C GLN A 147 6.61 -3.04 6.32
N VAL A 148 6.14 -3.87 7.25
CA VAL A 148 5.59 -3.41 8.55
C VAL A 148 6.65 -2.70 9.41
N ALA A 149 7.90 -3.17 9.39
CA ALA A 149 9.00 -2.52 10.10
C ALA A 149 9.20 -1.07 9.65
N ASN A 150 9.01 -0.81 8.35
CA ASN A 150 9.09 0.54 7.78
C ASN A 150 7.91 1.45 8.17
N CYS A 151 6.82 0.90 8.70
CA CYS A 151 5.75 1.64 9.38
C CYS A 151 6.07 1.94 10.86
N TYR A 152 7.33 2.23 11.19
CA TYR A 152 7.81 2.38 12.56
C TYR A 152 7.45 1.18 13.45
N MET A 153 7.82 -0.02 13.01
CA MET A 153 7.52 -1.28 13.71
C MET A 153 6.02 -1.49 13.95
N GLY A 154 5.17 -1.10 12.98
CA GLY A 154 3.73 -1.26 13.05
C GLY A 154 2.99 -0.18 13.84
N ARG A 155 3.67 0.87 14.33
CA ARG A 155 2.98 2.02 14.94
C ARG A 155 2.08 2.74 13.96
N ILE A 156 2.51 2.83 12.69
CA ILE A 156 1.66 3.25 11.58
C ILE A 156 1.04 2.00 10.95
N GLY A 157 -0.23 2.07 10.58
CA GLY A 157 -0.90 0.91 10.02
C GLY A 157 -0.36 0.53 8.65
N LEU A 158 -0.11 -0.76 8.42
CA LEU A 158 0.10 -1.28 7.07
C LEU A 158 -1.10 -2.12 6.63
N ILE A 159 -1.72 -1.72 5.52
CA ILE A 159 -2.67 -2.56 4.79
C ILE A 159 -2.10 -2.97 3.43
N ASN A 160 -2.28 -4.24 3.07
CA ASN A 160 -1.86 -4.75 1.77
C ASN A 160 -3.04 -4.92 0.80
N SER A 161 -2.71 -5.15 -0.48
CA SER A 161 -3.65 -5.65 -1.48
C SER A 161 -3.00 -6.75 -2.29
N GLY A 162 -3.72 -7.84 -2.54
CA GLY A 162 -3.25 -8.93 -3.40
C GLY A 162 -3.66 -8.68 -4.86
N GLY A 163 -2.77 -8.08 -5.66
CA GLY A 163 -2.89 -8.00 -7.13
C GLY A 163 -4.21 -7.47 -7.73
N GLY A 164 -4.30 -7.51 -9.06
CA GLY A 164 -5.58 -7.37 -9.78
C GLY A 164 -6.39 -8.66 -9.73
N SER A 165 -7.67 -8.61 -10.12
CA SER A 165 -8.49 -9.84 -10.25
C SER A 165 -7.93 -10.75 -11.32
N LYS A 166 -7.87 -12.05 -11.01
CA LYS A 166 -7.53 -13.13 -11.95
C LYS A 166 -8.72 -14.09 -12.15
N GLY A 167 -9.91 -13.71 -11.67
CA GLY A 167 -11.12 -14.52 -11.79
C GLY A 167 -11.25 -15.57 -10.68
N HIS A 168 -11.17 -16.85 -11.05
CA HIS A 168 -11.54 -17.95 -10.14
C HIS A 168 -10.62 -18.12 -8.91
N SER A 169 -9.36 -17.67 -8.96
CA SER A 169 -8.44 -17.77 -7.82
C SER A 169 -8.58 -16.63 -6.80
N ASP A 170 -9.45 -15.63 -7.05
CA ASP A 170 -9.45 -14.38 -6.30
C ASP A 170 -9.72 -14.56 -4.80
N LEU A 171 -10.62 -15.49 -4.43
CA LEU A 171 -10.96 -15.77 -3.03
C LEU A 171 -9.75 -16.32 -2.26
N GLY A 172 -9.14 -17.40 -2.77
CA GLY A 172 -7.96 -18.00 -2.16
C GLY A 172 -6.77 -17.05 -2.11
N GLU A 173 -6.56 -16.25 -3.15
CA GLU A 173 -5.51 -15.21 -3.16
C GLU A 173 -5.78 -14.10 -2.13
N ALA A 174 -7.04 -13.68 -1.96
CA ALA A 174 -7.43 -12.67 -0.99
C ALA A 174 -7.21 -13.17 0.44
N VAL A 175 -7.66 -14.40 0.75
CA VAL A 175 -7.44 -15.06 2.04
C VAL A 175 -5.95 -15.23 2.32
N ARG A 176 -5.17 -15.75 1.35
CA ARG A 176 -3.71 -15.89 1.50
C ARG A 176 -3.04 -14.55 1.79
N THR A 177 -3.42 -13.49 1.07
CA THR A 177 -2.88 -12.14 1.30
C THR A 177 -3.23 -11.64 2.70
N ALA A 178 -4.46 -11.87 3.16
CA ALA A 178 -4.90 -11.51 4.51
C ALA A 178 -4.13 -12.25 5.60
N VAL A 179 -3.90 -13.55 5.42
CA VAL A 179 -3.11 -14.35 6.36
C VAL A 179 -1.69 -13.82 6.42
N ILE A 180 -1.04 -13.57 5.27
CA ILE A 180 0.33 -13.07 5.24
C ILE A 180 0.43 -11.69 5.92
N ASN A 181 -0.46 -10.75 5.59
CA ASN A 181 -0.45 -9.41 6.20
C ASN A 181 -0.65 -9.49 7.72
N LYS A 182 -1.69 -10.20 8.19
CA LYS A 182 -1.95 -10.35 9.63
C LYS A 182 -0.78 -11.00 10.37
N ARG A 183 -0.25 -12.10 9.82
CA ARG A 183 0.88 -12.80 10.43
C ARG A 183 2.17 -11.98 10.44
N ALA A 184 2.35 -11.06 9.50
CA ALA A 184 3.47 -10.11 9.47
C ALA A 184 3.33 -8.94 10.46
N GLY A 185 2.16 -8.76 11.10
CA GLY A 185 1.86 -7.62 11.96
C GLY A 185 1.19 -6.45 11.24
N GLY A 186 0.74 -6.65 9.99
CA GLY A 186 -0.15 -5.72 9.31
C GLY A 186 -1.56 -5.75 9.90
N MET A 187 -2.34 -4.72 9.58
CA MET A 187 -3.64 -4.47 10.24
C MET A 187 -4.86 -4.61 9.33
N GLY A 188 -4.68 -5.04 8.08
CA GLY A 188 -5.81 -5.08 7.16
C GLY A 188 -5.46 -5.30 5.69
N LEU A 189 -6.53 -5.52 4.93
CA LEU A 189 -6.49 -5.51 3.47
C LEU A 189 -7.39 -4.41 2.93
N ILE A 190 -7.06 -3.98 1.71
CA ILE A 190 -7.97 -3.23 0.86
C ILE A 190 -8.33 -4.03 -0.38
N SER A 191 -9.63 -4.18 -0.65
CA SER A 191 -10.16 -4.86 -1.83
C SER A 191 -11.02 -3.90 -2.65
N GLY A 192 -10.78 -3.90 -3.96
CA GLY A 192 -11.53 -3.10 -4.92
C GLY A 192 -12.09 -4.02 -6.02
N ARG A 193 -11.45 -4.00 -7.19
CA ARG A 193 -11.84 -4.82 -8.35
C ARG A 193 -12.13 -6.29 -8.03
N LYS A 194 -11.34 -6.93 -7.17
CA LYS A 194 -11.54 -8.33 -6.75
C LYS A 194 -12.91 -8.59 -6.11
N ALA A 195 -13.46 -7.63 -5.37
CA ALA A 195 -14.79 -7.75 -4.78
C ALA A 195 -15.89 -7.22 -5.72
N PHE A 196 -15.66 -6.06 -6.33
CA PHE A 196 -16.71 -5.30 -7.03
C PHE A 196 -16.88 -5.64 -8.51
N GLN A 197 -15.99 -6.43 -9.12
CA GLN A 197 -16.17 -6.95 -10.49
C GLN A 197 -16.79 -8.36 -10.52
N LYS A 198 -17.30 -8.84 -9.38
CA LYS A 198 -17.97 -10.14 -9.24
C LYS A 198 -19.48 -9.95 -9.05
N PRO A 199 -20.29 -11.01 -9.25
CA PRO A 199 -21.66 -11.03 -8.74
C PRO A 199 -21.70 -10.64 -7.26
N MET A 200 -22.75 -9.91 -6.84
CA MET A 200 -22.83 -9.34 -5.49
C MET A 200 -22.60 -10.38 -4.39
N ALA A 201 -23.19 -11.57 -4.51
CA ALA A 201 -23.01 -12.65 -3.53
C ALA A 201 -21.54 -13.09 -3.40
N GLU A 202 -20.84 -13.30 -4.51
CA GLU A 202 -19.42 -13.68 -4.51
C GLU A 202 -18.52 -12.56 -3.97
N GLY A 203 -18.84 -11.30 -4.29
CA GLY A 203 -18.13 -10.13 -3.75
C GLY A 203 -18.27 -10.02 -2.23
N VAL A 204 -19.48 -10.24 -1.70
CA VAL A 204 -19.75 -10.27 -0.26
C VAL A 204 -19.02 -11.43 0.42
N GLU A 205 -19.06 -12.63 -0.17
CA GLU A 205 -18.35 -13.80 0.34
C GLU A 205 -16.85 -13.52 0.43
N LEU A 206 -16.25 -12.93 -0.61
CA LEU A 206 -14.82 -12.56 -0.61
C LEU A 206 -14.48 -11.56 0.50
N LEU A 207 -15.34 -10.55 0.74
CA LEU A 207 -15.12 -9.58 1.80
C LEU A 207 -15.24 -10.20 3.19
N ASN A 208 -16.23 -11.08 3.40
CA ASN A 208 -16.39 -11.81 4.66
C ASN A 208 -15.20 -12.73 4.92
N ALA A 209 -14.72 -13.47 3.92
CA ALA A 209 -13.55 -14.34 4.08
C ALA A 209 -12.28 -13.56 4.47
N ILE A 210 -12.11 -12.31 3.99
CA ILE A 210 -11.03 -11.44 4.46
C ILE A 210 -11.25 -11.04 5.92
N GLN A 211 -12.47 -10.66 6.30
CA GLN A 211 -12.80 -10.26 7.68
C GLN A 211 -12.59 -11.42 8.66
N ASP A 212 -13.01 -12.64 8.29
CA ASP A 212 -12.83 -13.85 9.08
C ASP A 212 -11.36 -14.09 9.41
N VAL A 213 -10.43 -13.85 8.48
CA VAL A 213 -8.99 -13.95 8.76
C VAL A 213 -8.56 -12.98 9.88
N TYR A 214 -9.07 -11.74 9.87
CA TYR A 214 -8.72 -10.74 10.90
C TYR A 214 -9.41 -11.01 12.24
N LEU A 215 -10.60 -11.61 12.24
CA LEU A 215 -11.35 -12.01 13.43
C LEU A 215 -10.90 -13.35 14.02
N ASP A 216 -10.19 -14.20 13.27
CA ASP A 216 -9.73 -15.51 13.75
C ASP A 216 -8.49 -15.40 14.64
N ASP A 217 -8.68 -15.59 15.95
CA ASP A 217 -7.62 -15.53 16.98
C ASP A 217 -6.54 -16.61 16.80
N ARG A 218 -6.78 -17.66 16.03
CA ARG A 218 -5.77 -18.70 15.72
C ARG A 218 -4.71 -18.18 14.75
N ILE A 219 -5.00 -17.10 14.02
CA ILE A 219 -4.08 -16.47 13.09
C ILE A 219 -3.37 -15.34 13.83
N SER A 220 -2.32 -15.68 14.57
CA SER A 220 -1.50 -14.72 15.32
C SER A 220 -0.38 -14.14 14.45
N ILE A 221 0.23 -13.07 14.96
CA ILE A 221 1.54 -12.62 14.48
C ILE A 221 2.54 -13.80 14.58
N ALA A 222 3.34 -13.99 13.54
CA ALA A 222 4.33 -15.05 13.40
C ALA A 222 5.67 -14.67 14.03
#